data_AF-A0A7S2U6N0-F1
#
_entry.id   AF-A0A7S2U6N0-F1
#
_cell.length_a   1.000
_cell.length_b   1.000
_cell.length_c   1.000
_cell.angle_alpha   90.00
_cell.angle_beta   90.00
_cell.angle_gamma   90.00
#
_symmetry.space_group_name_H-M   'P 1'
#
loop_
_entity.id
_entity.type
_entity.pdbx_description
1 polymer ?
#
loop_
_entity_poly.entity_id
_entity_poly.type
_entity_poly.pdbx_seq_one_letter_code
_entity_poly.pdbx_strand_id
1 'polypeptide(L)'
;FANDRTPRPITCQELLDVNTVAVGDKFGNISVLRLPRGADAGAVDVSGTRALWDSSRGQDATPKLSTLCHYHVGEVVTSMTRASLVAGGAESLIYVTVTGRVGALVPFQSRETVEFYSQLEASLRSRSSPVPRPTGREPQAYRSY
;
A
#
# COMPACT_ATOMS: atom_id res chain seq x y z
N PHE A 1 -9.37 12.87 -11.52
CA PHE A 1 -7.94 12.55 -11.75
C PHE A 1 -7.14 12.91 -10.52
N ALA A 2 -6.22 12.06 -10.09
CA ALA A 2 -5.36 12.27 -8.92
C ALA A 2 -3.94 11.76 -9.19
N ASN A 3 -2.93 12.34 -8.55
CA ASN A 3 -1.52 12.01 -8.76
C ASN A 3 -0.87 11.52 -7.45
N ASP A 4 0.04 10.56 -7.54
CA ASP A 4 0.89 10.21 -6.39
C ASP A 4 1.95 11.30 -6.14
N ARG A 5 2.40 11.45 -4.89
CA ARG A 5 3.43 12.42 -4.49
C ARG A 5 4.84 11.95 -4.85
N THR A 6 5.01 10.64 -4.96
CA THR A 6 6.32 9.99 -5.14
C THR A 6 6.31 9.20 -6.44
N PRO A 7 7.35 9.29 -7.28
CA PRO A 7 7.46 8.43 -8.44
C PRO A 7 7.66 6.98 -7.98
N ARG A 8 6.77 6.09 -8.43
CA ARG A 8 6.86 4.64 -8.16
C ARG A 8 6.92 3.91 -9.49
N PRO A 9 7.97 3.12 -9.76
CA PRO A 9 8.03 2.25 -10.94
C PRO A 9 7.14 1.03 -10.72
N ILE A 10 5.83 1.23 -10.88
CA ILE A 10 4.78 0.24 -10.62
C ILE A 10 4.95 -0.95 -11.58
N THR A 11 4.89 -2.16 -11.03
CA THR A 11 4.93 -3.43 -11.76
C THR A 11 3.56 -4.10 -11.80
N CYS A 12 2.78 -3.97 -10.75
CA CYS A 12 1.42 -4.50 -10.64
C CYS A 12 0.58 -3.62 -9.70
N GLN A 13 -0.74 -3.70 -9.83
CA GLN A 13 -1.68 -2.96 -8.99
C GLN A 13 -2.96 -3.78 -8.79
N GLU A 14 -3.67 -3.51 -7.70
CA GLU A 14 -4.98 -4.10 -7.42
C GLU A 14 -5.89 -3.08 -6.74
N LEU A 15 -7.15 -3.02 -7.18
CA LEU A 15 -8.16 -2.14 -6.59
C LEU A 15 -8.68 -2.77 -5.29
N LEU A 16 -8.50 -2.09 -4.16
CA LEU A 16 -8.98 -2.57 -2.86
C LEU A 16 -10.40 -2.07 -2.57
N ASP A 17 -10.71 -0.84 -2.95
CA ASP A 17 -12.04 -0.24 -2.92
C ASP A 17 -12.09 0.89 -3.96
N VAL A 18 -13.24 1.56 -4.09
CA VAL A 18 -13.45 2.65 -5.08
C VAL A 18 -12.38 3.74 -5.02
N ASN A 19 -11.81 3.99 -3.84
CA ASN A 19 -10.89 5.09 -3.58
C ASN A 19 -9.49 4.62 -3.18
N THR A 20 -9.20 3.31 -3.22
CA THR A 20 -7.98 2.74 -2.66
C THR A 20 -7.38 1.70 -3.60
N VAL A 21 -6.10 1.86 -3.90
CA VAL A 21 -5.34 0.96 -4.76
C VAL A 21 -4.10 0.48 -4.02
N ALA A 22 -3.83 -0.82 -4.11
CA ALA A 22 -2.55 -1.40 -3.74
C ALA A 22 -1.65 -1.42 -4.98
N VAL A 23 -0.37 -1.10 -4.81
CA VAL A 23 0.61 -1.08 -5.88
C VAL A 23 1.88 -1.81 -5.44
N GLY A 24 2.43 -2.62 -6.34
CA GLY A 24 3.75 -3.23 -6.22
C GLY A 24 4.72 -2.50 -7.13
N ASP A 25 5.98 -2.37 -6.72
CA ASP A 25 7.02 -1.73 -7.54
C ASP A 25 8.21 -2.65 -7.85
N LYS A 26 9.03 -2.20 -8.82
CA LYS A 26 10.23 -2.93 -9.27
C LYS A 26 11.33 -3.05 -8.21
N PHE A 27 11.23 -2.31 -7.10
CA PHE A 27 12.19 -2.37 -5.99
C PHE A 27 11.72 -3.31 -4.88
N GLY A 28 10.58 -3.97 -5.07
CA GLY A 28 10.05 -4.95 -4.14
C GLY A 28 9.30 -4.33 -2.97
N ASN A 29 8.69 -3.16 -3.19
CA ASN A 29 7.79 -2.55 -2.22
C ASN A 29 6.33 -2.82 -2.58
N ILE A 30 5.50 -2.91 -1.55
CA ILE A 30 4.05 -2.79 -1.66
C ILE A 30 3.63 -1.50 -0.96
N SER A 31 2.81 -0.70 -1.65
CA SER A 31 2.23 0.52 -1.11
C SER A 31 0.72 0.51 -1.28
N VAL A 32 -0.02 1.05 -0.32
CA VAL A 32 -1.47 1.29 -0.47
C VAL A 32 -1.70 2.78 -0.55
N LEU A 33 -2.32 3.22 -1.64
CA LEU A 33 -2.61 4.60 -1.94
C LEU A 33 -4.13 4.81 -1.88
N ARG A 34 -4.55 5.90 -1.23
CA ARG A 34 -5.96 6.26 -1.12
C ARG A 34 -6.19 7.69 -1.61
N LEU A 35 -7.31 7.89 -2.29
CA LEU A 35 -7.79 9.22 -2.63
C LEU A 35 -8.30 9.93 -1.36
N PRO A 36 -7.83 11.15 -1.05
CA PRO A 36 -8.34 11.91 0.09
C PRO A 36 -9.84 12.18 -0.03
N ARG A 37 -10.55 12.14 1.11
CA ARG A 37 -11.98 12.44 1.16
C ARG A 37 -12.24 13.85 0.62
N GLY A 38 -13.25 13.98 -0.25
CA GLY A 38 -13.63 15.26 -0.85
C GLY A 38 -12.93 15.61 -2.16
N ALA A 39 -11.95 14.82 -2.61
CA ALA A 39 -11.31 15.00 -3.92
C ALA A 39 -12.28 14.75 -5.10
N ASP A 40 -13.30 13.91 -4.90
CA ASP A 40 -14.30 13.57 -5.92
C ASP A 40 -15.23 14.75 -6.28
N ALA A 41 -15.47 15.66 -5.34
CA ALA A 41 -16.40 16.78 -5.52
C ALA A 41 -15.89 17.83 -6.54
N GLY A 42 -14.60 17.86 -6.82
CA GLY A 42 -14.00 18.75 -7.83
C GLY A 42 -13.97 18.17 -9.24
N ALA A 43 -14.31 16.89 -9.43
CA ALA A 43 -14.11 16.19 -10.71
C ALA A 43 -15.34 16.22 -11.64
N VAL A 44 -16.49 16.71 -11.17
CA VAL A 44 -17.76 16.66 -11.93
C VAL A 44 -18.23 18.08 -12.27
N ASP A 45 -17.75 18.62 -13.39
CA ASP A 45 -18.51 19.59 -14.18
C ASP A 45 -18.65 19.06 -15.61
N VAL A 46 -19.75 18.34 -15.85
CA VAL A 46 -20.16 17.82 -17.17
C VAL A 46 -20.54 18.95 -18.13
N SER A 47 -20.69 20.21 -17.67
CA SER A 47 -21.10 21.34 -18.51
C SER A 47 -19.95 21.99 -19.30
N GLY A 48 -18.69 21.62 -19.05
CA GLY A 48 -17.52 22.17 -19.75
C GLY A 48 -17.31 23.69 -19.61
N THR A 49 -18.16 24.39 -18.84
CA THR A 49 -18.23 25.85 -18.86
C THR A 49 -17.24 26.48 -17.87
N ARG A 50 -16.84 25.77 -16.80
CA ARG A 50 -15.76 26.24 -15.90
C ARG A 50 -14.35 25.85 -16.34
N ALA A 51 -14.21 24.93 -17.30
CA ALA A 51 -12.91 24.36 -17.67
C ALA A 51 -12.00 25.35 -18.43
N LEU A 52 -12.54 26.38 -19.10
CA LEU A 52 -11.75 27.29 -19.93
C LEU A 52 -11.09 28.43 -19.12
N TRP A 53 -11.67 28.85 -17.99
CA TRP A 53 -11.22 30.03 -17.25
C TRP A 53 -10.36 29.69 -16.03
N ASP A 54 -10.34 28.43 -15.60
CA ASP A 54 -9.49 27.95 -14.50
C ASP A 54 -8.09 27.50 -14.98
N SER A 55 -7.74 27.85 -16.22
CA SER A 55 -6.40 27.66 -16.83
C SER A 55 -5.27 28.37 -16.04
N SER A 56 -5.61 29.19 -15.03
CA SER A 56 -4.67 29.84 -14.12
C SER A 56 -4.36 29.03 -12.86
N ARG A 57 -5.05 27.92 -12.60
CA ARG A 57 -4.64 26.98 -11.56
C ARG A 57 -3.54 26.10 -12.13
N GLY A 58 -2.30 26.44 -11.79
CA GLY A 58 -1.10 25.75 -12.26
C GLY A 58 -1.17 24.22 -12.08
N GLN A 59 -0.18 23.54 -12.65
CA GLN A 59 0.05 22.09 -12.71
C GLN A 59 -0.16 21.29 -11.39
N ASP A 60 -0.44 21.97 -10.27
CA ASP A 60 -0.60 21.44 -8.92
C ASP A 60 -2.05 21.39 -8.40
N ALA A 61 -3.06 21.67 -9.23
CA ALA A 61 -4.47 21.59 -8.82
C ALA A 61 -5.03 20.15 -8.76
N THR A 62 -4.29 19.15 -9.23
CA THR A 62 -4.72 17.74 -9.16
C THR A 62 -4.62 17.22 -7.73
N PRO A 63 -5.68 16.62 -7.15
CA PRO A 63 -5.61 16.02 -5.83
C PRO A 63 -4.48 15.00 -5.74
N LYS A 64 -3.75 15.01 -4.61
CA LYS A 64 -2.64 14.10 -4.37
C LYS A 64 -3.10 12.88 -3.57
N LEU A 65 -2.68 11.68 -3.97
CA LEU A 65 -2.97 10.46 -3.22
C LEU A 65 -2.26 10.47 -1.87
N SER A 66 -2.90 9.87 -0.86
CA SER A 66 -2.28 9.60 0.43
C SER A 66 -1.78 8.16 0.49
N THR A 67 -0.53 7.98 0.88
CA THR A 67 0.03 6.65 1.17
C THR A 67 -0.44 6.21 2.56
N LEU A 68 -1.26 5.17 2.62
CA LEU A 68 -1.76 4.59 3.87
C LEU A 68 -0.76 3.61 4.48
N CYS A 69 -0.11 2.81 3.64
CA CYS A 69 0.92 1.88 4.10
C CYS A 69 2.03 1.73 3.06
N HIS A 70 3.20 1.36 3.57
CA HIS A 70 4.38 1.04 2.78
C HIS A 70 5.09 -0.14 3.44
N TYR A 71 5.47 -1.14 2.65
CA TYR A 71 6.16 -2.33 3.15
C TYR A 71 7.15 -2.87 2.13
N HIS A 72 8.41 -3.01 2.54
CA HIS A 72 9.44 -3.63 1.71
C HIS A 72 9.38 -5.17 1.83
N VAL A 73 8.97 -5.84 0.75
CA VAL A 73 8.91 -7.30 0.66
C VAL A 73 10.32 -7.90 0.57
N GLY A 74 11.20 -7.24 -0.18
CA GLY A 74 12.57 -7.70 -0.48
C GLY A 74 12.76 -8.22 -1.90
N GLU A 75 11.68 -8.38 -2.65
CA GLU A 75 11.66 -8.99 -3.97
C GLU A 75 10.59 -8.33 -4.84
N VAL A 76 10.83 -8.25 -6.14
CA VAL A 76 9.89 -7.60 -7.07
C VAL A 76 8.54 -8.31 -7.05
N VAL A 77 7.49 -7.55 -6.76
CA VAL A 77 6.11 -8.07 -6.80
C VAL A 77 5.62 -8.03 -8.23
N THR A 78 5.25 -9.19 -8.78
CA THR A 78 4.88 -9.35 -10.19
C THR A 78 3.38 -9.36 -10.41
N SER A 79 2.61 -9.80 -9.41
CA SER A 79 1.15 -9.81 -9.45
C SER A 79 0.57 -9.70 -8.05
N MET A 80 -0.63 -9.14 -7.95
CA MET A 80 -1.42 -9.10 -6.72
C MET A 80 -2.91 -9.23 -7.03
N THR A 81 -3.68 -9.77 -6.09
CA THR A 81 -5.13 -9.90 -6.21
C THR A 81 -5.77 -9.90 -4.82
N ARG A 82 -6.91 -9.21 -4.70
CA ARG A 82 -7.76 -9.26 -3.53
C ARG A 82 -8.64 -10.51 -3.64
N ALA A 83 -8.45 -11.46 -2.74
CA ALA A 83 -9.24 -12.68 -2.74
C ALA A 83 -9.38 -13.27 -1.34
N SER A 84 -10.36 -14.16 -1.19
CA SER A 84 -10.49 -15.01 -0.01
C SER A 84 -9.85 -16.38 -0.29
N LEU A 85 -8.95 -16.82 0.60
CA LEU A 85 -8.26 -18.10 0.47
C LEU A 85 -9.13 -19.31 0.85
N VAL A 86 -10.24 -19.07 1.55
CA VAL A 86 -11.18 -20.09 2.03
C VAL A 86 -12.59 -19.60 1.72
N ALA A 87 -13.49 -20.51 1.33
CA ALA A 87 -14.88 -20.13 1.08
C ALA A 87 -15.51 -19.47 2.32
N GLY A 88 -16.02 -18.24 2.16
CA GLY A 88 -16.59 -17.44 3.25
C GLY A 88 -15.56 -16.82 4.20
N GLY A 89 -14.26 -16.98 3.95
CA GLY A 89 -13.19 -16.38 4.75
C GLY A 89 -13.03 -14.87 4.49
N ALA A 90 -12.31 -14.19 5.39
CA ALA A 90 -11.95 -12.79 5.21
C ALA A 90 -11.03 -12.60 4.00
N GLU A 91 -11.27 -11.54 3.24
CA GLU A 91 -10.43 -11.22 2.09
C GLU A 91 -9.06 -10.70 2.51
N SER A 92 -8.06 -11.04 1.72
CA SER A 92 -6.67 -10.62 1.90
C SER A 92 -6.10 -10.20 0.55
N LEU A 93 -5.06 -9.37 0.58
CA LEU A 93 -4.31 -9.05 -0.63
C LEU A 93 -3.21 -10.10 -0.81
N ILE A 94 -3.40 -10.99 -1.78
CA ILE A 94 -2.43 -12.03 -2.12
C ILE A 94 -1.47 -11.45 -3.16
N TYR A 95 -0.17 -11.71 -3.01
CA TYR A 95 0.84 -11.26 -3.96
C TYR A 95 1.82 -12.38 -4.30
N VAL A 96 2.41 -12.27 -5.48
CA VAL A 96 3.47 -13.18 -5.96
C VAL A 96 4.68 -12.35 -6.35
N THR A 97 5.88 -12.86 -6.05
CA THR A 97 7.15 -12.22 -6.39
C THR A 97 7.85 -12.91 -7.56
N VAL A 98 8.83 -12.22 -8.14
CA VAL A 98 9.64 -12.72 -9.27
C VAL A 98 10.42 -14.01 -8.96
N THR A 99 10.74 -14.26 -7.69
CA THR A 99 11.45 -15.47 -7.24
C THR A 99 10.50 -16.63 -6.92
N GLY A 100 9.19 -16.46 -7.14
CA GLY A 100 8.17 -17.48 -6.89
C GLY A 100 7.61 -17.50 -5.47
N ARG A 101 7.94 -16.51 -4.62
CA ARG A 101 7.30 -16.39 -3.31
C ARG A 101 5.84 -15.99 -3.47
N VAL A 102 4.95 -16.69 -2.76
CA VAL A 102 3.55 -16.29 -2.57
C VAL A 102 3.39 -15.75 -1.15
N GLY A 103 2.79 -14.57 -1.02
CA GLY A 103 2.54 -13.93 0.27
C GLY A 103 1.14 -13.32 0.34
N ALA A 104 0.75 -12.90 1.55
CA ALA A 104 -0.53 -12.24 1.78
C ALA A 104 -0.38 -11.07 2.77
N LEU A 105 -1.15 -10.00 2.55
CA LEU A 105 -1.39 -8.93 3.51
C LEU A 105 -2.84 -9.06 4.02
N VAL A 106 -2.97 -9.33 5.31
CA VAL A 106 -4.25 -9.66 5.95
C VAL A 106 -4.69 -8.48 6.83
N PRO A 107 -5.90 -7.93 6.64
CA PRO A 107 -6.42 -6.89 7.52
C PRO A 107 -6.77 -7.46 8.90
N PHE A 108 -6.39 -6.75 9.96
CA PHE A 108 -6.80 -7.10 11.31
C PHE A 108 -8.27 -6.75 11.55
N GLN A 109 -8.98 -7.62 12.29
CA GLN A 109 -10.41 -7.45 12.58
C GLN A 109 -10.67 -6.59 13.83
N SER A 110 -9.73 -6.57 14.78
CA SER A 110 -9.85 -5.81 16.02
C SER A 110 -8.56 -5.07 16.35
N ARG A 111 -8.72 -3.97 17.10
CA ARG A 111 -7.59 -3.19 17.61
C ARG A 111 -6.75 -3.98 18.61
N GLU A 112 -7.37 -4.86 19.41
CA GLU A 112 -6.67 -5.74 20.35
C GLU A 112 -5.68 -6.66 19.62
N THR A 113 -6.08 -7.22 18.47
CA THR A 113 -5.19 -8.05 17.65
C THR A 113 -4.02 -7.23 17.09
N VAL A 114 -4.26 -5.99 16.66
CA VAL A 114 -3.20 -5.07 16.22
C VAL A 114 -2.19 -4.82 17.35
N GLU A 115 -2.68 -4.51 18.54
CA GLU A 115 -1.84 -4.22 19.71
C GLU A 115 -1.03 -5.46 20.12
N PHE A 116 -1.66 -6.63 20.14
CA PHE A 116 -0.98 -7.90 20.41
C PHE A 116 0.17 -8.17 19.43
N TYR A 117 -0.08 -8.13 18.11
CA TYR A 117 0.97 -8.40 17.13
C TYR A 117 2.05 -7.31 17.09
N SER A 118 1.69 -6.05 17.35
CA SER A 118 2.67 -4.96 17.46
C SER A 118 3.62 -5.17 18.65
N GLN A 119 3.08 -5.58 19.81
CA GLN A 119 3.89 -5.89 20.98
C GLN A 119 4.75 -7.13 20.76
N LEU A 120 4.18 -8.19 20.20
CA LEU A 120 4.92 -9.41 19.85
C LEU A 120 6.08 -9.10 18.90
N GLU A 121 5.84 -8.31 17.86
CA GLU A 121 6.88 -7.93 16.91
C GLU A 121 7.98 -7.11 17.59
N ALA A 122 7.62 -6.16 18.45
CA ALA A 122 8.60 -5.39 19.24
C ALA A 122 9.45 -6.30 20.15
N SER A 123 8.84 -7.28 20.83
CA SER A 123 9.56 -8.25 21.65
C SER A 123 10.51 -9.13 20.84
N LEU A 124 10.07 -9.63 19.67
CA LEU A 124 10.91 -10.43 18.78
C LEU A 124 12.08 -9.63 18.18
N ARG A 125 11.87 -8.33 17.93
CA ARG A 125 12.91 -7.39 17.49
C ARG A 125 13.83 -6.91 18.60
N SER A 126 13.59 -7.23 19.87
CA SER A 126 14.47 -6.80 20.96
C SER A 126 15.88 -7.42 20.80
N ARG A 127 16.92 -6.75 21.30
CA ARG A 127 18.29 -7.29 21.27
C ARG A 127 18.49 -8.48 22.21
N SER A 128 17.64 -8.58 23.23
CA SER A 128 17.57 -9.71 24.16
C SER A 128 16.72 -10.87 23.63
N SER A 129 16.12 -10.72 22.44
CA SER A 129 15.36 -11.79 21.81
C SER A 129 16.27 -12.98 21.50
N PRO A 130 15.85 -14.22 21.79
CA PRO A 130 16.61 -15.41 21.43
C PRO A 130 16.60 -15.68 19.91
N VAL A 131 15.85 -14.89 19.14
CA VAL A 131 15.74 -15.06 17.68
C VAL A 131 17.04 -14.63 17.01
N PRO A 132 17.75 -15.55 16.34
CA PRO A 132 18.97 -15.20 15.62
C PRO A 132 18.64 -14.26 14.46
N ARG A 133 19.54 -13.30 14.19
CA ARG A 133 19.49 -12.45 13.00
C ARG A 133 20.53 -12.95 12.01
N PRO A 134 20.16 -13.76 11.00
CA PRO A 134 21.14 -14.43 10.16
C PRO A 134 22.09 -13.48 9.43
N THR A 135 21.62 -12.27 9.10
CA THR A 135 22.38 -11.25 8.36
C THR A 135 22.84 -10.08 9.23
N GLY A 136 22.54 -10.08 10.53
CA GLY A 136 22.80 -8.97 11.44
C GLY A 136 22.00 -7.68 11.16
N ARG A 137 21.24 -7.62 10.05
CA ARG A 137 20.40 -6.44 9.72
C ARG A 137 19.26 -6.28 10.71
N GLU A 138 18.95 -5.02 10.99
CA GLU A 138 17.82 -4.64 11.82
C GLU A 138 16.51 -4.78 11.00
N PRO A 139 15.51 -5.55 11.48
CA PRO A 139 14.30 -5.82 10.72
C PRO A 139 13.50 -4.58 10.33
N GLN A 140 13.38 -3.57 11.20
CA GLN A 140 12.59 -2.37 10.91
C GLN A 140 13.23 -1.55 9.77
N ALA A 141 14.56 -1.39 9.80
CA ALA A 141 15.33 -0.74 8.75
C ALA A 141 15.20 -1.48 7.42
N TYR A 142 15.23 -2.82 7.45
CA TYR A 142 15.02 -3.63 6.24
C TYR A 142 13.61 -3.48 5.67
N ARG A 143 12.57 -3.41 6.51
CA ARG A 143 11.18 -3.26 6.07
C ARG A 143 10.78 -1.85 5.64
N SER A 144 11.62 -0.86 5.94
CA SER A 144 11.41 0.56 5.62
C SER A 144 12.38 1.07 4.52
N TYR A 145 12.82 0.17 3.63
CA TYR A 145 13.69 0.49 2.51
C TYR A 145 13.00 1.38 1.47
#